data_AF-A0A916V7P4-F1
#
_entry.id   AF-A0A916V7P4-F1
#
_cell.length_a   1.000
_cell.length_b   1.000
_cell.length_c   1.000
_cell.angle_alpha   90.00
_cell.angle_beta   90.00
_cell.angle_gamma   90.00
#
_symmetry.space_group_name_H-M   'P 1'
#
loop_
_entity.id
_entity.type
_entity.pdbx_description
1 polymer ?
#
loop_
_entity_poly.entity_id
_entity_poly.type
_entity_poly.pdbx_seq_one_letter_code
_entity_poly.pdbx_strand_id
1 'polypeptide(L)'
;MILNSLNQVRSIVINTIVGTEQAIIFLGKTFVVDKAYNSLNEAIAGCRRDLDLGMAVLIAPNANQFSVWVSIPNEMILQAV
;
A
#
# COMPACT_ATOMS: atom_id res chain seq x y z
N MET A 1 -8.50 5.59 0.38
CA MET A 1 -9.71 4.73 0.30
C MET A 1 -9.55 3.56 1.28
N ILE A 2 -10.64 3.02 1.82
CA ILE A 2 -10.59 1.87 2.73
C ILE A 2 -11.18 0.65 2.02
N LEU A 3 -10.45 -0.47 2.02
CA LEU A 3 -10.89 -1.75 1.47
C LEU A 3 -11.47 -2.62 2.59
N ASN A 4 -12.46 -3.45 2.27
CA ASN A 4 -13.03 -4.40 3.23
C ASN A 4 -12.19 -5.68 3.35
N SER A 5 -11.40 -6.02 2.33
CA SER A 5 -10.50 -7.17 2.34
C SER A 5 -9.43 -7.03 1.26
N LEU A 6 -8.20 -7.50 1.55
CA LEU A 6 -7.13 -7.63 0.56
C LEU A 6 -7.38 -8.74 -0.48
N ASN A 7 -8.32 -9.64 -0.24
CA ASN A 7 -8.69 -10.66 -1.24
C ASN A 7 -9.35 -10.04 -2.49
N GLN A 8 -9.73 -8.76 -2.42
CA GLN A 8 -10.32 -8.02 -3.53
C GLN A 8 -9.28 -7.39 -4.47
N VAL A 9 -7.98 -7.51 -4.15
CA VAL A 9 -6.89 -6.92 -4.93
C VAL A 9 -5.90 -8.00 -5.38
N ARG A 10 -5.24 -7.74 -6.52
CA ARG A 10 -4.21 -8.64 -7.04
C ARG A 10 -2.89 -8.40 -6.28
N SER A 11 -2.47 -9.38 -5.48
CA SER A 11 -1.15 -9.38 -4.86
C SER A 11 -0.06 -9.72 -5.89
N ILE A 12 1.06 -9.01 -5.83
CA ILE A 12 2.25 -9.19 -6.66
C ILE A 12 3.51 -9.02 -5.81
N VAL A 13 4.63 -9.48 -6.36
CA VAL A 13 5.96 -9.20 -5.82
C VAL A 13 6.68 -8.30 -6.80
N ILE A 14 7.27 -7.22 -6.32
CA ILE A 14 8.05 -6.29 -7.13
C ILE A 14 9.44 -6.10 -6.54
N ASN A 15 10.38 -5.69 -7.38
CA ASN A 15 11.68 -5.22 -6.94
C ASN A 15 11.70 -3.70 -7.04
N THR A 16 12.17 -3.03 -6.00
CA THR A 16 12.41 -1.59 -5.98
C THR A 16 13.85 -1.33 -5.55
N ILE A 17 14.25 -0.07 -5.50
CA ILE A 17 15.58 0.32 -5.01
C ILE A 17 15.81 -0.03 -3.53
N VAL A 18 14.75 -0.22 -2.75
CA VAL A 18 14.83 -0.62 -1.33
C VAL A 18 14.82 -2.14 -1.14
N GLY A 19 14.53 -2.91 -2.19
CA GLY A 19 14.57 -4.37 -2.18
C GLY A 19 13.34 -5.01 -2.79
N THR A 20 13.12 -6.28 -2.49
CA THR A 20 11.92 -7.01 -2.91
C THR A 20 10.77 -6.71 -1.96
N GLU A 21 9.65 -6.21 -2.50
CA GLU A 21 8.48 -5.79 -1.74
C GLU A 21 7.23 -6.55 -2.17
N GLN A 22 6.35 -6.82 -1.19
CA GLN A 22 4.99 -7.26 -1.46
C GLN A 22 4.15 -6.03 -1.85
N ALA A 23 3.43 -6.14 -2.97
CA ALA A 23 2.63 -5.06 -3.49
C ALA A 23 1.25 -5.54 -3.95
N ILE A 24 0.34 -4.60 -4.11
CA ILE A 24 -0.99 -4.82 -4.66
C ILE A 24 -1.22 -3.92 -5.87
N ILE A 25 -1.96 -4.45 -6.86
CA ILE A 25 -2.48 -3.63 -7.96
C ILE A 25 -3.94 -3.30 -7.67
N PHE A 26 -4.26 -2.01 -7.65
CA PHE A 26 -5.62 -1.51 -7.48
C PHE A 26 -5.86 -0.31 -8.39
N LEU A 27 -6.97 -0.34 -9.16
CA LEU A 27 -7.32 0.71 -10.14
C LEU A 27 -6.14 1.10 -11.06
N GLY A 28 -5.35 0.10 -11.50
CA GLY A 28 -4.21 0.31 -12.39
C GLY A 28 -2.97 0.93 -11.73
N LYS A 29 -2.97 1.16 -10.42
CA LYS A 29 -1.81 1.65 -9.65
C LYS A 29 -1.23 0.54 -8.78
N THR A 30 0.08 0.61 -8.56
CA THR A 30 0.82 -0.29 -7.66
C THR A 30 0.95 0.37 -6.30
N PHE A 31 0.63 -0.38 -5.24
CA PHE A 31 0.80 0.06 -3.86
C PHE A 31 1.68 -0.92 -3.10
N VAL A 32 2.60 -0.41 -2.30
CA VAL A 32 3.42 -1.19 -1.36
C VAL A 32 2.93 -0.99 0.06
N VAL A 33 3.15 -1.98 0.92
CA VAL A 33 2.82 -1.85 2.34
C VAL A 33 3.81 -0.90 3.00
N ASP A 34 3.30 0.15 3.66
CA ASP A 34 4.12 1.04 4.48
C ASP A 34 4.14 0.53 5.93
N LYS A 35 2.96 0.48 6.56
CA LYS A 35 2.84 0.13 7.98
C LYS A 35 1.51 -0.50 8.33
N ALA A 36 1.51 -1.34 9.37
CA ALA A 36 0.32 -1.88 9.99
C ALA A 36 0.02 -1.19 11.34
N TYR A 37 -1.27 -1.01 11.63
CA TYR A 37 -1.79 -0.35 12.83
C TYR A 37 -2.83 -1.23 13.51
N ASN A 38 -3.02 -1.05 14.82
CA ASN A 38 -3.94 -1.88 15.60
C ASN A 38 -5.39 -1.43 15.48
N SER A 39 -5.63 -0.22 14.99
CA SER A 39 -6.97 0.30 14.74
C SER A 39 -7.05 1.08 13.44
N LEU A 40 -8.27 1.16 12.88
CA LEU A 40 -8.54 1.97 11.70
C LEU A 40 -8.22 3.45 11.93
N ASN A 41 -8.52 3.98 13.13
CA ASN A 41 -8.25 5.37 13.47
C ASN A 41 -6.74 5.69 13.46
N GLU A 42 -5.93 4.78 14.00
CA GLU A 42 -4.47 4.90 13.93
C GLU A 42 -3.96 4.85 12.50
N ALA A 43 -4.50 3.97 11.65
CA ALA A 43 -4.12 3.90 10.24
C ALA A 43 -4.49 5.20 9.49
N ILE A 44 -5.69 5.75 9.73
CA ILE A 44 -6.13 7.04 9.16
C ILE A 44 -5.23 8.19 9.60
N ALA A 45 -4.84 8.23 10.88
CA ALA A 45 -3.93 9.23 11.40
C ALA A 45 -2.51 9.06 10.82
N GLY A 46 -2.05 7.81 10.70
CA GLY A 46 -0.74 7.44 10.20
C GLY A 46 -0.49 7.87 8.77
N CYS A 47 -1.48 7.70 7.88
CA CYS A 47 -1.34 8.03 6.46
C CYS A 47 -1.67 9.49 6.12
N ARG A 48 -1.92 10.35 7.12
CA ARG A 48 -2.32 11.75 6.89
C ARG A 48 -1.26 12.50 6.10
N ARG A 49 0.02 12.32 6.47
CA ARG A 49 1.14 12.97 5.79
C ARG A 49 1.25 12.56 4.32
N ASP A 50 1.04 11.29 4.00
CA ASP A 50 1.10 10.82 2.60
C ASP A 50 -0.01 11.46 1.76
N LEU A 51 -1.22 11.58 2.32
CA LEU A 51 -2.32 12.28 1.69
C LEU A 51 -2.02 13.78 1.49
N ASP A 52 -1.42 14.43 2.50
CA ASP A 52 -1.03 15.84 2.41
C ASP A 52 0.04 16.08 1.31
N LEU A 53 0.86 15.06 1.03
CA LEU A 53 1.84 15.05 -0.07
C LEU A 53 1.23 14.65 -1.42
N GLY A 54 -0.08 14.41 -1.49
CA GLY A 54 -0.80 14.05 -2.72
C GLY A 54 -0.66 12.58 -3.13
N MET A 55 -0.15 11.72 -2.24
CA MET A 55 0.02 10.30 -2.51
C MET A 55 -1.34 9.58 -2.46
N ALA A 56 -1.51 8.56 -3.30
CA ALA A 56 -2.69 7.72 -3.20
C ALA A 56 -2.46 6.67 -2.10
N VAL A 57 -3.45 6.55 -1.20
CA VAL A 57 -3.39 5.63 -0.05
C VAL A 57 -4.59 4.69 -0.03
N LEU A 58 -4.33 3.41 0.25
CA LEU A 58 -5.32 2.42 0.61
C LEU A 58 -5.10 1.96 2.05
N ILE A 59 -6.18 1.81 2.80
CA ILE A 59 -6.16 1.12 4.09
C ILE A 59 -6.91 -0.19 3.89
N ALA A 60 -6.32 -1.31 4.28
CA ALA A 60 -6.97 -2.61 4.18
C ALA A 60 -6.80 -3.40 5.49
N PRO A 61 -7.83 -4.14 5.94
CA PRO A 61 -7.69 -5.04 7.06
C PRO A 61 -6.75 -6.19 6.68
N ASN A 62 -5.86 -6.52 7.60
CA ASN A 62 -4.93 -7.65 7.50
C ASN A 62 -4.95 -8.39 8.84
N ALA A 63 -5.63 -9.55 8.87
CA ALA A 63 -5.92 -10.29 10.09
C ALA A 63 -6.56 -9.39 11.18
N ASN A 64 -5.82 -9.09 12.25
CA ASN A 64 -6.28 -8.29 13.39
C ASN A 64 -5.80 -6.83 13.35
N GLN A 65 -5.24 -6.39 12.22
CA GLN A 65 -4.64 -5.07 12.03
C GLN A 65 -5.16 -4.39 10.77
N PHE A 66 -4.80 -3.12 10.60
CA PHE A 66 -5.08 -2.32 9.42
C PHE A 66 -3.76 -1.90 8.78
N SER A 67 -3.51 -2.36 7.55
CA SER A 67 -2.32 -2.00 6.79
C SER A 67 -2.59 -0.78 5.92
N VAL A 68 -1.69 0.19 5.97
CA VAL A 68 -1.61 1.32 5.05
C VAL A 68 -0.74 0.91 3.86
N TRP A 69 -1.29 1.12 2.67
CA TRP A 69 -0.64 0.86 1.40
C TRP A 69 -0.52 2.16 0.63
N VAL A 70 0.68 2.46 0.18
CA VAL A 70 1.02 3.75 -0.45
C VAL A 70 1.37 3.51 -1.91
N SER A 71 0.81 4.32 -2.79
CA SER A 71 1.09 4.19 -4.23
C SER A 71 2.52 4.57 -4.50
N ILE A 72 3.21 3.77 -5.31
CA ILE A 72 4.53 4.11 -5.80
C ILE A 72 4.48 4.43 -7.31
N PRO A 73 5.33 5.35 -7.79
CA PRO A 73 5.56 5.54 -9.22
C PRO A 73 6.11 4.28 -9.87
N ASN A 74 5.77 4.04 -11.15
CA ASN A 74 6.27 2.89 -11.90
C ASN A 74 7.78 2.95 -12.08
N GLU A 75 8.36 4.15 -12.07
CA GLU A 75 9.79 4.41 -12.18
C GLU A 75 10.57 3.86 -10.98
N MET A 76 9.91 3.63 -9.84
CA MET A 76 10.52 2.99 -8.67
C MET A 76 10.55 1.46 -8.77
N ILE A 77 9.82 0.88 -9.72
CA ILE A 77 9.75 -0.56 -9.94
C ILE A 77 10.85 -0.96 -10.91
N LEU A 78 11.82 -1.72 -10.41
CA LEU A 78 12.89 -2.30 -11.21
C LEU A 78 12.31 -3.39 -12.11
N GLN A 79 12.42 -3.20 -13.42
CA GLN A 79 12.09 -4.25 -14.38
C GLN A 79 13.16 -5.34 -14.33
N ALA A 80 12.74 -6.60 -14.36
CA ALA A 80 13.65 -7.69 -14.65
C ALA A 80 14.13 -7.51 -16.10
N VAL A 81 15.44 -7.37 -16.27
CA VAL A 81 16.10 -7.35 -17.59
C VAL A 81 15.99 -8.71 -18.25
#